data_AF-A0A5B1AYY8-F1
#
_entry.id   AF-A0A5B1AYY8-F1
#
_cell.length_a   1.000
_cell.length_b   1.000
_cell.length_c   1.000
_cell.angle_alpha   90.00
_cell.angle_beta   90.00
_cell.angle_gamma   90.00
#
_symmetry.space_group_name_H-M   'P 1'
#
loop_
_entity.id
_entity.type
_entity.pdbx_description
1 polymer ?
#
loop_
_entity_poly.entity_id
_entity_poly.type
_entity_poly.pdbx_seq_one_letter_code
_entity_poly.pdbx_strand_id
1 'polypeptide(L)'
;MRKEIINTWNGEKVELNISSDGYCFCPVCGIKSEDKKWRPYDENGHPSYDICSCGFEYGFDEGGEPPYEKSWSNYREKWLNNEIEQHFGKKMTKLEKLVQLKNIEIE
;
A
#
# COMPACT_ATOMS: atom_id res chain seq x y z
N MET A 1 -8.61 -12.72 7.09
CA MET A 1 -8.36 -11.50 6.29
C MET A 1 -9.60 -11.25 5.46
N ARG A 2 -9.91 -9.99 5.12
CA ARG A 2 -10.96 -9.65 4.16
C ARG A 2 -10.47 -8.54 3.23
N LYS A 3 -11.07 -8.48 2.04
CA LYS A 3 -10.78 -7.45 1.04
C LYS A 3 -11.88 -6.39 1.06
N GLU A 4 -11.49 -5.13 1.05
CA GLU A 4 -12.39 -3.99 0.83
C GLU A 4 -12.09 -3.39 -0.54
N ILE A 5 -13.10 -3.26 -1.39
CA ILE A 5 -12.98 -2.58 -2.68
C ILE A 5 -13.50 -1.16 -2.50
N ILE A 6 -12.64 -0.18 -2.71
CA ILE A 6 -12.99 1.24 -2.66
C ILE A 6 -13.01 1.77 -4.09
N ASN A 7 -14.07 2.49 -4.45
CA ASN A 7 -14.13 3.23 -5.71
C ASN A 7 -13.61 4.64 -5.44
N THR A 8 -12.53 5.02 -6.11
CA THR A 8 -11.94 6.35 -5.99
C THR A 8 -12.74 7.38 -6.78
N TRP A 9 -12.52 8.66 -6.43
CA TRP A 9 -13.17 9.80 -7.10
C TRP A 9 -12.89 9.87 -8.61
N ASN A 10 -11.80 9.24 -9.09
CA ASN A 10 -11.41 9.21 -10.51
C ASN A 10 -11.86 7.92 -11.24
N GLY A 11 -12.63 7.04 -10.58
CA GLY A 11 -13.17 5.80 -11.16
C GLY A 11 -12.26 4.57 -11.07
N GLU A 12 -11.09 4.71 -10.44
CA GLU A 12 -10.23 3.57 -10.11
C GLU A 12 -10.83 2.74 -8.96
N LYS A 13 -10.50 1.45 -8.95
CA LYS A 13 -10.86 0.53 -7.87
C LYS A 13 -9.62 0.12 -7.12
N VAL A 14 -9.56 0.47 -5.85
CA VAL A 14 -8.45 0.08 -4.97
C VAL A 14 -8.89 -1.04 -4.04
N GLU A 15 -8.07 -2.09 -3.95
CA GLU A 15 -8.30 -3.24 -3.06
C GLU A 15 -7.47 -3.10 -1.79
N LEU A 16 -8.14 -2.98 -0.65
CA LEU A 16 -7.51 -2.90 0.67
C LEU A 16 -7.61 -4.26 1.38
N ASN A 17 -6.47 -4.75 1.85
CA ASN A 17 -6.40 -5.98 2.65
C ASN A 17 -6.54 -5.64 4.13
N ILE A 18 -7.57 -6.20 4.76
CA ILE A 18 -7.90 -5.97 6.17
C ILE A 18 -7.63 -7.25 6.97
N SER A 19 -6.79 -7.12 7.99
CA SER A 19 -6.50 -8.18 8.97
C SER A 19 -7.76 -8.64 9.71
N SER A 20 -7.73 -9.84 10.29
CA SER A 20 -8.86 -10.39 11.04
C SER A 20 -9.26 -9.57 12.27
N ASP A 21 -8.33 -8.79 12.83
CA ASP A 21 -8.55 -7.90 13.97
C ASP A 21 -8.86 -6.44 13.59
N GLY A 22 -9.02 -6.17 12.29
CA GLY A 22 -9.60 -4.94 11.75
C GLY A 22 -8.62 -3.85 11.28
N TYR A 23 -7.31 -4.11 11.34
CA TYR A 23 -6.29 -3.19 10.84
C TYR A 23 -6.08 -3.38 9.33
N CYS A 24 -5.84 -2.28 8.63
CA CYS A 24 -5.46 -2.30 7.22
C CYS A 24 -3.97 -2.66 7.06
N PHE A 25 -3.65 -3.40 6.02
CA PHE A 25 -2.28 -3.53 5.54
C PHE A 25 -1.99 -2.47 4.48
N CYS A 26 -0.75 -2.00 4.43
CA CYS A 26 -0.28 -1.21 3.31
C CYS A 26 -0.38 -2.04 2.03
N PRO A 27 -1.04 -1.54 0.98
CA PRO A 27 -1.22 -2.29 -0.25
C PRO A 27 0.08 -2.45 -1.06
N VAL A 28 1.08 -1.63 -0.79
CA VAL A 28 2.39 -1.71 -1.45
C VAL A 28 3.27 -2.77 -0.79
N CYS A 29 3.52 -2.64 0.51
CA CYS A 29 4.53 -3.45 1.19
C CYS A 29 3.97 -4.51 2.15
N GLY A 30 2.68 -4.49 2.46
CA GLY A 30 2.03 -5.41 3.38
C GLY A 30 2.28 -5.14 4.87
N ILE A 31 2.87 -4.00 5.25
CA ILE A 31 2.98 -3.65 6.67
C ILE A 31 1.60 -3.42 7.29
N LYS A 32 1.37 -3.94 8.50
CA LYS A 32 0.12 -3.73 9.24
C LYS A 32 0.10 -2.33 9.84
N SER A 33 -1.01 -1.61 9.70
CA SER A 33 -1.19 -0.32 10.37
C SER A 33 -1.24 -0.46 11.90
N GLU A 34 -0.80 0.57 12.60
CA GLU A 34 -0.89 0.70 14.07
C GLU A 34 -2.26 1.26 14.52
N ASP A 35 -3.05 1.81 13.61
CA ASP A 35 -4.38 2.34 13.88
C ASP A 35 -5.46 1.56 13.10
N LYS A 36 -6.48 1.07 13.81
CA LYS A 36 -7.62 0.36 13.22
C LYS A 36 -8.46 1.25 12.30
N LYS A 37 -8.48 2.57 12.54
CA LYS A 37 -9.24 3.53 11.74
C LYS A 37 -8.50 3.95 10.48
N TRP A 38 -7.18 3.79 10.45
CA TRP A 38 -6.37 4.21 9.34
C TRP A 38 -6.60 3.37 8.08
N ARG A 39 -6.71 4.03 6.93
CA ARG A 39 -6.83 3.43 5.60
C ARG A 39 -6.04 4.27 4.59
N PRO A 40 -5.42 3.66 3.56
CA PRO A 40 -4.79 4.40 2.46
C PRO A 40 -5.79 5.30 1.70
N TYR A 41 -7.03 4.82 1.54
CA TYR A 41 -8.17 5.54 0.94
C TYR A 41 -9.39 5.36 1.85
N ASP A 42 -10.17 6.43 2.01
CA ASP A 42 -11.42 6.40 2.78
C ASP A 42 -12.56 5.70 2.01
N GLU A 43 -13.74 5.59 2.62
CA GLU A 43 -14.92 4.96 1.99
C GLU A 43 -15.46 5.69 0.75
N ASN A 44 -15.10 6.97 0.58
CA ASN A 44 -15.42 7.78 -0.61
C ASN A 44 -14.29 7.75 -1.64
N GLY A 45 -13.22 7.01 -1.34
CA GLY A 45 -12.06 6.86 -2.19
C GLY A 45 -11.20 8.11 -2.30
N HIS A 46 -11.22 8.96 -1.27
CA HIS A 46 -10.20 9.99 -1.09
C HIS A 46 -8.94 9.38 -0.46
N PRO A 47 -7.75 9.69 -0.98
CA PRO A 47 -6.50 9.21 -0.39
C PRO A 47 -6.24 9.88 0.97
N SER A 48 -5.53 9.17 1.83
CA SER A 48 -5.07 9.67 3.13
C SER A 48 -3.96 10.72 3.03
N TYR A 49 -3.19 10.72 1.92
CA TYR A 49 -1.93 11.47 1.78
C TYR A 49 -0.86 11.12 2.82
N ASP A 50 -1.04 10.02 3.55
CA ASP A 50 -0.03 9.53 4.47
C ASP A 50 1.11 8.84 3.71
N ILE A 51 2.29 8.84 4.35
CA ILE A 51 3.48 8.14 3.84
C ILE A 51 3.66 6.84 4.63
N CYS A 52 3.59 5.71 3.94
CA CYS A 52 3.91 4.41 4.52
C CYS A 52 5.39 4.34 4.92
N SER A 53 5.73 3.49 5.90
CA SER A 53 7.13 3.18 6.24
C SER A 53 7.94 2.60 5.09
N CYS A 54 7.33 2.09 4.02
CA CYS A 54 8.04 1.71 2.80
C CYS A 54 8.37 2.89 1.88
N GLY A 55 7.96 4.11 2.23
CA GLY A 55 8.21 5.36 1.49
C GLY A 55 7.11 5.75 0.50
N PHE A 56 6.05 4.95 0.34
CA PHE A 56 4.96 5.26 -0.58
C PHE A 56 4.00 6.30 0.00
N GLU A 57 3.70 7.35 -0.75
CA GLU A 57 2.70 8.37 -0.41
C GLU A 57 1.39 8.09 -1.16
N TYR A 58 0.29 7.89 -0.43
CA TYR A 58 -1.00 7.56 -1.03
C TYR A 58 -1.62 8.78 -1.70
N GLY A 59 -2.14 8.65 -2.92
CA GLY A 59 -2.78 9.75 -3.66
C GLY A 59 -1.84 10.54 -4.58
N PHE A 60 -0.54 10.28 -4.55
CA PHE A 60 0.45 10.73 -5.54
C PHE A 60 0.97 9.55 -6.36
N ASP A 61 0.06 8.65 -6.73
CA ASP A 61 0.35 7.38 -7.41
C ASP A 61 1.12 7.61 -8.73
N GLU A 62 2.43 7.36 -8.73
CA GLU A 62 3.45 7.53 -9.80
C GLU A 62 3.05 8.27 -11.10
N GLY A 63 2.46 9.48 -11.00
CA GLY A 63 2.36 10.50 -12.06
C GLY A 63 1.73 10.09 -13.39
N GLY A 64 0.99 8.98 -13.45
CA GLY A 64 0.33 8.49 -14.67
C GLY A 64 -1.05 9.11 -14.94
N GLU A 65 -1.75 8.54 -15.93
CA GLU A 65 -3.19 8.77 -16.11
C GLU A 65 -3.97 7.66 -15.40
N PRO A 66 -5.05 7.98 -14.68
CA PRO A 66 -5.88 6.97 -14.05
C PRO A 66 -6.48 6.01 -15.10
N PRO A 67 -6.67 4.73 -14.77
CA PRO A 67 -6.52 4.15 -13.42
C PRO A 67 -5.07 3.86 -13.04
N TYR A 68 -4.69 4.19 -11.80
CA TYR A 68 -3.34 3.98 -11.26
C TYR A 68 -3.12 2.55 -10.74
N GLU A 69 -3.88 1.57 -11.24
CA GLU A 69 -3.96 0.19 -10.75
C GLU A 69 -2.59 -0.51 -10.64
N LYS A 70 -1.60 -0.06 -11.43
CA LYS A 70 -0.24 -0.60 -11.43
C LYS A 70 0.75 0.15 -10.54
N SER A 71 0.38 1.31 -9.99
CA SER A 71 1.27 2.15 -9.18
C SER A 71 1.83 1.39 -7.97
N TRP A 72 0.95 0.69 -7.24
CA TRP A 72 1.37 -0.08 -6.07
C TRP A 72 2.28 -1.25 -6.43
N SER A 73 2.00 -1.97 -7.52
CA SER A 73 2.86 -3.08 -7.98
C SER A 73 4.21 -2.58 -8.48
N ASN A 74 4.24 -1.50 -9.25
CA ASN A 74 5.45 -0.91 -9.79
C ASN A 74 6.34 -0.39 -8.66
N TYR A 75 5.76 0.34 -7.70
CA TYR A 75 6.50 0.82 -6.54
C TYR A 75 6.98 -0.34 -5.67
N ARG A 76 6.17 -1.39 -5.48
CA ARG A 76 6.58 -2.59 -4.75
C ARG A 76 7.79 -3.26 -5.39
N GLU A 77 7.85 -3.36 -6.70
CA GLU A 77 9.00 -3.91 -7.43
C GLU A 77 10.26 -3.08 -7.18
N LYS A 78 10.17 -1.75 -7.34
CA LYS A 78 11.27 -0.83 -7.01
C LYS A 78 11.69 -0.96 -5.55
N TRP A 79 10.73 -1.04 -4.63
CA TRP A 79 10.99 -1.25 -3.20
C TRP A 79 11.71 -2.57 -2.96
N LEU A 80 11.28 -3.69 -3.57
CA LEU A 80 11.93 -4.99 -3.45
C LEU A 80 13.38 -4.98 -3.95
N ASN A 81 13.66 -4.21 -5.00
CA ASN A 81 14.98 -4.08 -5.61
C ASN A 81 15.87 -3.02 -4.95
N ASN A 82 15.36 -2.27 -3.95
CA ASN A 82 16.03 -1.12 -3.33
C ASN A 82 16.31 0.03 -4.31
N GLU A 83 15.43 0.23 -5.28
CA GLU A 83 15.49 1.28 -6.31
C GLU A 83 14.71 2.53 -5.91
N ILE A 84 14.19 2.57 -4.68
CA ILE A 84 13.54 3.76 -4.11
C ILE A 84 14.45 4.41 -3.07
N GLU A 85 14.35 5.73 -2.95
CA GLU A 85 14.90 6.44 -1.80
C GLU A 85 13.96 6.31 -0.60
N GLN A 86 14.20 5.31 0.23
CA GLN A 86 13.47 5.12 1.47
C GLN A 86 14.05 6.01 2.58
N HIS A 87 13.40 7.16 2.82
CA HIS A 87 13.74 8.09 3.89
C HIS A 87 13.06 7.78 5.23
N PHE A 88 12.04 6.93 5.22
CA PHE A 88 11.22 6.57 6.39
C PHE A 88 11.28 5.06 6.68
N GLY A 89 11.12 4.68 7.95
CA GLY A 89 11.06 3.27 8.37
C GLY A 89 12.41 2.55 8.39
N LYS A 90 12.37 1.27 8.80
CA LYS A 90 13.56 0.41 8.86
C LYS A 90 13.92 -0.07 7.45
N LYS A 91 15.20 -0.02 7.07
CA LYS A 91 15.71 -0.72 5.88
C LYS A 91 15.63 -2.23 6.08
N MET A 92 15.01 -2.91 5.13
CA MET A 92 14.76 -4.36 5.16
C MET A 92 15.55 -5.07 4.05
N THR A 93 16.01 -6.28 4.34
CA THR A 93 16.53 -7.22 3.34
C THR A 93 15.41 -7.70 2.41
N LYS A 94 15.76 -8.19 1.20
CA LYS A 94 14.76 -8.73 0.26
C LYS A 94 13.92 -9.85 0.90
N LEU A 95 14.53 -10.72 1.72
CA LEU A 95 13.81 -11.79 2.41
C LEU A 95 12.80 -11.24 3.42
N GLU A 96 13.17 -10.25 4.25
CA GLU A 96 12.24 -9.59 5.17
C GLU A 96 11.07 -8.94 4.41
N LYS A 97 11.34 -8.32 3.26
CA LYS A 97 10.31 -7.71 2.40
C LYS A 97 9.32 -8.76 1.87
N LEU A 98 9.81 -9.88 1.35
CA LEU A 98 8.97 -10.98 0.86
C LEU A 98 8.12 -11.60 1.97
N VAL A 99 8.67 -11.74 3.19
CA VAL A 99 7.89 -12.20 4.35
C VAL A 99 6.75 -11.24 4.66
N GLN A 100 6.99 -9.93 4.59
CA GLN A 100 5.97 -8.91 4.83
C GLN A 100 4.86 -8.92 3.78
N LEU A 101 5.20 -9.18 2.50
CA LEU A 101 4.25 -9.22 1.39
C LEU A 101 3.21 -10.35 1.48
N LYS A 102 3.48 -11.39 2.26
CA LYS A 102 2.49 -12.45 2.55
C LYS A 102 1.23 -11.92 3.24
N ASN A 103 1.31 -10.76 3.92
CA ASN A 103 0.16 -10.10 4.51
C ASN A 103 -0.85 -9.57 3.49
N ILE A 104 -0.47 -9.50 2.21
CA ILE A 104 -1.31 -9.06 1.09
C ILE A 104 -1.33 -10.10 -0.03
N GLU A 105 -1.08 -11.37 0.31
CA GLU A 105 -1.18 -12.52 -0.62
C GLU A 105 -0.21 -12.45 -1.81
N ILE A 106 0.98 -11.86 -1.61
CA ILE A 106 2.04 -11.74 -2.63
C ILE A 106 3.25 -12.58 -2.22
N GLU A 107 3.77 -13.37 -3.18
CA GLU A 107 4.90 -14.29 -3.02
C GLU A 107 6.22 -13.73 -3.56
#